data_AF-A0A3D3W4N7-F1
#
_entry.id   AF-A0A3D3W4N7-F1
#
_cell.length_a   1.000
_cell.length_b   1.000
_cell.length_c   1.000
_cell.angle_alpha   90.00
_cell.angle_beta   90.00
_cell.angle_gamma   90.00
#
_symmetry.space_group_name_H-M   'P 1'
#
loop_
_entity.id
_entity.type
_entity.pdbx_description
1 polymer ?
#
loop_
_entity_poly.entity_id
_entity_poly.type
_entity_poly.pdbx_seq_one_letter_code
_entity_poly.pdbx_strand_id
1 'polypeptide(L)'
;DMRLTDGQSTEFEQQCLTVLSCYQVRELAAKSADPEYAGWVDRIMEAGELAAGVLTTVHGHLIALGLIRIEFSGRARGLQYQLSPAGREAITRNSLQPPEESRGSESGDRETATAA
;
A
#
# COMPACT_ATOMS: atom_id res chain seq x y z
N ASP A 1 -5.87 23.92 10.21
CA ASP A 1 -6.74 23.29 9.21
C ASP A 1 -6.18 23.62 7.83
N MET A 2 -5.33 22.74 7.28
CA MET A 2 -4.72 22.95 5.97
C MET A 2 -5.48 22.06 5.00
N ARG A 3 -6.50 22.62 4.34
CA ARG A 3 -7.21 21.94 3.25
C ARG A 3 -6.22 21.72 2.11
N LEU A 4 -5.79 20.47 1.93
CA LEU A 4 -5.12 20.04 0.70
C LEU A 4 -6.08 20.36 -0.46
N THR A 5 -5.59 21.07 -1.47
CA THR A 5 -6.37 21.31 -2.68
C THR A 5 -6.47 20.00 -3.49
N ASP A 6 -7.49 19.87 -4.33
CA ASP A 6 -7.69 18.66 -5.14
C ASP A 6 -6.43 18.30 -5.96
N GLY A 7 -5.72 19.31 -6.49
CA GLY A 7 -4.46 19.11 -7.21
C GLY A 7 -3.32 18.57 -6.35
N GLN A 8 -3.16 19.05 -5.11
CA GLN A 8 -2.13 18.54 -4.19
C GLN A 8 -2.41 17.10 -3.76
N SER A 9 -3.69 16.73 -3.68
CA SER A 9 -4.09 15.36 -3.36
C SER A 9 -3.78 14.40 -4.52
N THR A 10 -4.02 14.82 -5.77
CA THR A 10 -3.67 14.01 -6.96
C THR A 10 -2.18 13.82 -7.14
N GLU A 11 -1.36 14.85 -6.88
CA GLU A 11 0.09 14.73 -6.95
C GLU A 11 0.60 13.75 -5.89
N PHE A 12 0.13 13.89 -4.65
CA PHE A 12 0.53 12.99 -3.56
C PHE A 12 0.11 11.53 -3.81
N GLU A 13 -1.07 11.30 -4.37
CA GLU A 13 -1.50 9.96 -4.81
C GLU A 13 -0.53 9.38 -5.85
N GLN A 14 -0.13 10.18 -6.84
CA GLN A 14 0.84 9.74 -7.85
C GLN A 14 2.23 9.43 -7.25
N GLN A 15 2.66 10.20 -6.26
CA GLN A 15 3.91 9.94 -5.52
C GLN A 15 3.83 8.60 -4.77
N CYS A 16 2.69 8.30 -4.16
CA CYS A 16 2.42 7.04 -3.49
C CYS A 16 2.45 5.85 -4.46
N LEU A 17 1.76 5.96 -5.61
CA LEU A 17 1.75 4.94 -6.66
C LEU A 17 3.15 4.70 -7.25
N THR A 18 3.96 5.75 -7.37
CA THR A 18 5.36 5.67 -7.78
C THR A 18 6.17 4.82 -6.79
N VAL A 19 6.05 5.09 -5.48
CA VAL A 19 6.76 4.31 -4.45
C VAL A 19 6.28 2.85 -4.39
N LEU A 20 4.98 2.59 -4.51
CA LEU A 20 4.44 1.23 -4.59
C LEU A 20 5.01 0.46 -5.80
N SER A 21 5.11 1.11 -6.95
CA SER A 21 5.70 0.54 -8.17
C SER A 21 7.18 0.23 -7.98
N CYS A 22 7.95 1.10 -7.31
CA CYS A 22 9.34 0.83 -6.96
C CYS A 22 9.49 -0.41 -6.07
N TYR A 23 8.59 -0.60 -5.09
CA TYR A 23 8.58 -1.81 -4.27
C TYR A 23 8.29 -3.06 -5.09
N GLN A 24 7.33 -3.00 -6.02
CA GLN A 24 7.03 -4.13 -6.91
C GLN A 24 8.25 -4.52 -7.76
N VAL A 25 8.94 -3.54 -8.36
CA VAL A 25 10.17 -3.80 -9.14
C VAL A 25 11.25 -4.42 -8.27
N ARG A 26 11.46 -3.90 -7.06
CA ARG A 26 12.48 -4.41 -6.14
C ARG A 26 12.20 -5.84 -5.66
N GLU A 27 10.94 -6.14 -5.36
CA GLU A 27 10.50 -7.49 -5.01
C GLU A 27 10.75 -8.48 -6.15
N LEU A 28 10.38 -8.13 -7.38
CA LEU A 28 10.62 -8.98 -8.55
C LEU A 28 12.11 -9.23 -8.79
N ALA A 29 12.95 -8.19 -8.62
CA ALA A 29 14.40 -8.33 -8.71
C ALA A 29 14.97 -9.23 -7.61
N ALA A 30 14.54 -9.04 -6.35
CA ALA A 30 14.98 -9.86 -5.23
C ALA A 30 14.59 -11.33 -5.40
N LYS A 31 13.34 -11.59 -5.79
CA LYS A 31 12.84 -12.95 -6.08
C LYS A 31 13.58 -13.62 -7.24
N SER A 32 14.01 -12.85 -8.23
CA SER A 32 14.78 -13.38 -9.38
C SER A 32 16.24 -13.67 -9.02
N ALA A 33 16.81 -12.90 -8.09
CA ALA A 33 18.20 -13.05 -7.64
C ALA A 33 18.37 -14.12 -6.56
N ASP A 34 17.35 -14.38 -5.75
CA ASP A 34 17.39 -15.28 -4.61
C ASP A 34 16.19 -16.26 -4.64
N PRO A 35 16.40 -17.56 -4.93
CA PRO A 35 15.35 -18.57 -4.88
C PRO A 35 14.73 -18.77 -3.49
N GLU A 36 15.43 -18.38 -2.41
CA GLU A 36 14.96 -18.47 -1.02
C GLU A 36 14.33 -17.16 -0.54
N TYR A 37 14.02 -16.24 -1.46
CA TYR A 37 13.44 -14.95 -1.15
C TYR A 37 12.18 -15.04 -0.25
N ALA A 38 12.29 -14.48 0.95
CA ALA A 38 11.27 -14.55 2.00
C ALA A 38 10.16 -13.49 1.91
N GLY A 39 10.08 -12.72 0.83
CA GLY A 39 9.00 -11.74 0.63
C GLY A 39 9.26 -10.34 1.20
N TRP A 40 10.47 -10.03 1.68
CA TRP A 40 10.82 -8.75 2.29
C TRP A 40 11.99 -8.07 1.58
N VAL A 41 11.91 -6.75 1.39
CA VAL A 41 12.97 -5.96 0.73
C VAL A 41 13.37 -4.75 1.58
N ASP A 42 14.55 -4.21 1.29
CA ASP A 42 15.01 -2.99 1.93
C ASP A 42 14.21 -1.77 1.47
N ARG A 43 14.15 -0.75 2.35
CA ARG A 43 13.42 0.50 2.12
C ARG A 43 13.79 1.14 0.77
N ILE A 44 12.78 1.64 0.04
CA ILE A 44 13.03 2.53 -1.10
C ILE A 44 13.59 3.86 -0.57
N MET A 45 14.84 4.16 -0.92
CA MET A 45 15.52 5.41 -0.57
C MET A 45 15.48 6.44 -1.70
N GLU A 46 15.16 6.01 -2.92
CA GLU A 46 15.11 6.82 -4.13
C GLU A 46 13.96 6.32 -5.01
N ALA A 47 13.11 7.23 -5.49
CA ALA A 47 12.01 6.92 -6.40
C ALA A 47 11.75 8.13 -7.30
N GLY A 48 12.28 8.10 -8.53
CA GLY A 48 12.23 9.27 -9.43
C GLY A 48 12.87 10.51 -8.80
N GLU A 49 12.23 11.66 -8.96
CA GLU A 49 12.68 12.97 -8.44
C GLU A 49 12.17 13.27 -7.01
N LEU A 50 11.67 12.27 -6.28
CA LEU A 50 11.09 12.49 -4.96
C LEU A 50 12.17 12.77 -3.90
N ALA A 51 12.03 13.91 -3.22
CA ALA A 51 12.89 14.26 -2.11
C ALA A 51 12.73 13.28 -0.93
N ALA A 52 13.81 13.06 -0.16
CA ALA A 52 13.83 12.14 0.98
C ALA A 52 12.75 12.45 2.05
N GLY A 53 12.43 13.73 2.26
CA GLY A 53 11.35 14.15 3.15
C GLY A 53 9.97 13.66 2.67
N VAL A 54 9.70 13.78 1.36
CA VAL A 54 8.47 13.29 0.73
C VAL A 54 8.39 11.76 0.84
N LEU A 55 9.50 11.05 0.60
CA LEU A 55 9.54 9.60 0.75
C LEU A 55 9.14 9.16 2.16
N THR A 56 9.58 9.86 3.20
CA THR A 56 9.20 9.51 4.59
C THR A 56 7.69 9.65 4.80
N THR A 57 7.09 10.73 4.32
CA THR A 57 5.63 10.94 4.39
C THR A 57 4.87 9.88 3.60
N VAL A 58 5.31 9.58 2.36
CA VAL A 58 4.68 8.57 1.51
C VAL A 58 4.72 7.18 2.17
N HIS A 59 5.85 6.77 2.73
CA HIS A 59 5.94 5.48 3.43
C HIS A 59 4.97 5.41 4.61
N GLY A 60 4.90 6.45 5.44
CA GLY A 60 3.97 6.51 6.56
C GLY A 60 2.52 6.38 6.09
N HIS A 61 2.16 7.07 5.01
CA HIS A 61 0.82 7.00 4.43
C HIS A 61 0.49 5.61 3.88
N LEU A 62 1.38 5.01 3.10
CA LEU A 62 1.19 3.66 2.53
C LEU A 62 1.08 2.57 3.63
N ILE A 63 1.83 2.71 4.72
CA ILE A 63 1.72 1.83 5.90
C ILE A 63 0.35 2.02 6.56
N ALA A 64 -0.09 3.25 6.76
CA ALA A 64 -1.38 3.55 7.38
C ALA A 64 -2.56 3.02 6.55
N LEU A 65 -2.45 3.03 5.22
CA LEU A 65 -3.44 2.41 4.32
C LEU A 65 -3.33 0.88 4.23
N GLY A 66 -2.32 0.25 4.83
CA GLY A 66 -2.09 -1.19 4.75
C GLY A 66 -1.60 -1.67 3.38
N LEU A 67 -1.12 -0.76 2.52
CA LEU A 67 -0.64 -1.08 1.17
C LEU A 67 0.81 -1.61 1.17
N ILE A 68 1.58 -1.23 2.19
CA ILE A 68 2.88 -1.85 2.50
C ILE A 68 2.93 -2.26 3.97
N ARG A 69 3.68 -3.33 4.25
CA ARG A 69 3.99 -3.82 5.59
C ARG A 69 5.42 -3.47 5.94
N ILE A 70 5.70 -3.40 7.24
CA ILE A 70 7.03 -3.13 7.78
C ILE A 70 7.36 -4.13 8.88
N GLU A 71 8.59 -4.61 8.89
CA GLU A 71 9.12 -5.50 9.93
C GLU A 71 10.55 -5.08 10.30
N PHE A 72 10.96 -5.34 11.54
CA PHE A 72 12.34 -5.20 11.98
C PHE A 72 13.10 -6.52 11.80
N SER A 73 14.08 -6.53 10.89
CA SER A 73 14.88 -7.70 10.51
C SER A 73 16.25 -7.74 11.21
N GLY A 74 16.33 -7.17 12.41
CA GLY A 74 17.55 -7.14 13.22
C GLY A 74 18.51 -5.98 12.89
N ARG A 75 19.62 -5.91 13.66
CA ARG A 75 20.54 -4.75 13.63
C ARG A 75 21.30 -4.57 12.30
N ALA A 76 21.51 -5.65 11.54
CA ALA A 76 22.30 -5.60 10.31
C ALA A 76 21.52 -5.05 9.11
N ARG A 77 20.22 -5.37 9.00
CA ARG A 77 19.36 -4.97 7.88
C ARG A 77 18.37 -3.87 8.26
N GLY A 78 18.07 -3.71 9.55
CA GLY A 78 17.13 -2.71 10.03
C GLY A 78 15.69 -3.04 9.64
N LEU A 79 14.96 -2.05 9.13
CA LEU A 79 13.56 -2.17 8.72
C LEU A 79 13.46 -2.72 7.30
N GLN A 80 12.62 -3.73 7.13
CA GLN A 80 12.26 -4.30 5.83
C GLN A 80 10.78 -4.09 5.53
N TYR A 81 10.47 -4.13 4.25
CA TYR A 81 9.18 -3.74 3.71
C TYR A 81 8.67 -4.81 2.76
N GLN A 82 7.34 -4.96 2.71
CA GLN A 82 6.67 -5.89 1.82
C GLN A 82 5.42 -5.24 1.23
N LEU A 83 5.20 -5.43 -0.07
CA LEU A 83 3.98 -5.00 -0.73
C LEU A 83 2.83 -5.94 -0.37
N SER A 84 1.73 -5.38 0.15
CA SER A 84 0.54 -6.17 0.48
C SER A 84 -0.26 -6.54 -0.78
N PRO A 85 -1.20 -7.51 -0.71
CA PRO A 85 -2.12 -7.76 -1.82
C PRO A 85 -2.88 -6.51 -2.27
N ALA A 86 -3.39 -5.71 -1.32
CA ALA A 86 -4.07 -4.45 -1.63
C ALA A 86 -3.12 -3.42 -2.28
N GLY A 87 -1.86 -3.36 -1.86
CA GLY A 87 -0.84 -2.52 -2.49
C GLY A 87 -0.61 -2.88 -3.96
N ARG A 88 -0.59 -4.18 -4.29
CA ARG A 88 -0.47 -4.64 -5.70
C ARG A 88 -1.69 -4.24 -6.52
N GLU A 89 -2.87 -4.40 -5.94
CA GLU A 89 -4.11 -4.03 -6.60
C GLU A 89 -4.19 -2.52 -6.87
N ALA A 90 -3.75 -1.70 -5.91
CA ALA A 90 -3.67 -0.25 -6.07
C ALA A 90 -2.78 0.17 -7.26
N ILE A 91 -1.65 -0.51 -7.46
CA ILE A 91 -0.79 -0.32 -8.64
C ILE A 91 -1.58 -0.69 -9.92
N THR A 92 -2.22 -1.87 -9.95
CA THR A 92 -2.97 -2.33 -11.12
C THR A 92 -4.12 -1.40 -11.49
N ARG A 93 -4.83 -0.85 -10.50
CA ARG A 93 -5.92 0.11 -10.70
C ARG A 93 -5.45 1.55 -10.91
N ASN A 94 -4.17 1.81 -10.67
CA ASN A 94 -3.59 3.15 -10.64
C ASN A 94 -4.39 4.10 -9.71
N SER A 95 -4.78 3.61 -8.53
CA SER A 95 -5.49 4.38 -7.51
C SER A 95 -5.31 3.77 -6.13
N LEU A 96 -5.20 4.63 -5.11
CA LEU A 96 -5.15 4.22 -3.69
C LEU A 96 -6.54 3.98 -3.09
N GLN A 97 -7.61 4.41 -3.77
CA GLN A 97 -8.97 4.16 -3.30
C GLN A 97 -9.24 2.66 -3.31
N PRO A 98 -9.85 2.08 -2.26
CA PRO A 98 -10.29 0.69 -2.30
C PRO A 98 -11.26 0.48 -3.48
N PRO A 99 -11.38 -0.73 -4.02
CA PRO A 99 -12.46 -1.01 -4.95
C PRO A 99 -13.78 -0.71 -4.24
N GLU A 100 -14.71 -0.02 -4.90
CA GLU A 100 -16.04 0.15 -4.34
C GLU A 100 -16.67 -1.25 -4.25
N GLU A 101 -16.61 -1.86 -3.07
CA GLU A 101 -17.43 -3.02 -2.76
C GLU A 101 -18.86 -2.57 -3.02
N SER A 102 -19.43 -3.08 -4.13
CA SER A 102 -20.85 -2.98 -4.42
C SER A 102 -21.53 -3.35 -3.11
N ARG A 103 -22.17 -2.37 -2.45
CA ARG A 103 -22.91 -2.57 -1.22
C ARG A 103 -23.96 -3.62 -1.55
N GLY A 104 -23.62 -4.88 -1.30
CA GLY A 104 -24.51 -6.01 -1.41
C GLY A 104 -25.72 -5.63 -0.59
N SER A 105 -26.84 -5.48 -1.28
CA SER A 105 -28.11 -5.18 -0.65
C SER A 105 -28.44 -6.38 0.24
N GLU A 106 -28.16 -6.30 1.54
CA GLU A 106 -28.84 -7.12 2.52
C GLU A 106 -30.28 -6.60 2.63
N SER A 107 -31.10 -7.04 1.68
CA SER A 107 -32.55 -6.96 1.71
C SER A 107 -33.09 -8.37 1.94
N GLY A 108 -33.89 -8.54 2.98
CA GLY A 108 -34.60 -9.78 3.34
C GLY A 108 -33.77 -10.70 4.23
N ASP A 109 -34.20 -11.17 5.41
CA ASP A 109 -35.55 -11.25 5.93
C ASP A 109 -35.52 -11.18 7.46
N ARG A 110 -36.41 -10.34 8.00
CA ARG A 110 -36.74 -10.28 9.41
C ARG A 110 -37.81 -11.36 9.65
N GLU A 111 -37.41 -12.62 9.78
CA GLU A 111 -38.35 -13.67 10.18
C GLU A 111 -38.61 -13.58 11.68
N THR A 112 -39.70 -12.90 12.02
CA THR A 112 -40.39 -12.99 13.30
C THR A 112 -40.90 -14.42 13.50
N ALA A 113 -40.28 -15.20 14.38
CA ALA A 113 -40.88 -16.41 14.92
C ALA A 113 -41.34 -16.13 16.37
N THR A 114 -42.64 -15.88 16.49
CA THR A 114 -43.45 -16.03 17.70
C THR A 114 -44.04 -17.45 17.71
N ALA A 115 -44.37 -17.94 18.91
CA ALA A 115 -45.02 -19.22 19.27
C ALA A 115 -44.09 -20.46 19.29
N ALA A 116 -44.10 -21.31 20.33
CA ALA A 116 -45.17 -21.67 21.27
C ALA A 116 -44.64 -21.99 22.68
#